data_AF-W1YDC2-F1
#
_entry.id   AF-W1YDC2-F1
#
_cell.length_a   1.000
_cell.length_b   1.000
_cell.length_c   1.000
_cell.angle_alpha   90.00
_cell.angle_beta   90.00
_cell.angle_gamma   90.00
#
_symmetry.space_group_name_H-M   'P 1'
#
loop_
_entity.id
_entity.type
_entity.pdbx_description
1 polymer ?
#
loop_
_entity_poly.entity_id
_entity_poly.type
_entity_poly.pdbx_seq_one_letter_code
_entity_poly.pdbx_strand_id
1 'polypeptide(L)' 'LLMSTANISSMTARNTIFLEPSRILPPLVSSIVEDHQVGVIVPVEEMLPVQAQKWQILQKSPVFSLGNP' A
#
# COMPACT_ATOMS: atom_id res chain seq x y z
N LEU A 1 -0.31 8.39 19.96
CA LEU A 1 -0.38 7.65 18.68
C LEU A 1 -0.32 8.66 17.56
N LEU A 2 0.58 8.49 16.59
CA LEU A 2 0.70 9.39 15.43
C LEU A 2 0.44 8.57 14.16
N MET A 3 -0.48 9.06 13.32
CA MET A 3 -0.85 8.46 12.04
C MET A 3 -0.60 9.51 10.95
N SER A 4 0.23 9.17 9.97
CA SER A 4 0.61 10.09 8.89
C SER A 4 0.74 9.34 7.58
N THR A 5 0.38 10.01 6.48
CA THR A 5 0.65 9.57 5.11
C THR A 5 1.85 10.29 4.51
N ALA A 6 2.44 11.27 5.21
CA ALA A 6 3.65 11.96 4.78
C ALA A 6 4.88 11.06 4.96
N ASN A 7 5.87 11.22 4.09
CA ASN A 7 7.16 10.56 4.25
C ASN A 7 7.95 11.24 5.38
N ILE A 8 7.79 10.74 6.60
CA ILE A 8 8.46 11.27 7.80
C ILE A 8 9.74 10.48 8.03
N SER A 9 10.88 11.14 7.83
CA SER A 9 12.19 10.62 8.22
C SER A 9 12.64 11.22 9.55
N SER A 10 13.37 10.45 10.37
CA SER A 10 14.08 10.96 11.56
C SER A 10 13.20 11.47 12.70
N MET A 11 12.07 10.80 12.99
CA MET A 11 11.25 11.10 14.17
C MET A 11 11.84 10.45 15.44
N THR A 12 12.15 11.27 16.45
CA THR A 12 12.62 10.80 17.77
C THR A 12 11.53 11.03 18.81
N ALA A 13 11.07 9.97 19.48
CA ALA A 13 10.12 10.07 20.58
C ALA A 13 10.31 8.91 21.56
N ARG A 14 10.10 9.18 22.86
CA ARG A 14 10.48 8.25 23.95
C ARG A 14 9.52 7.06 24.10
N ASN A 15 8.22 7.25 23.89
CA ASN A 15 7.18 6.22 23.96
C ASN A 15 6.11 6.47 22.90
N THR A 16 6.35 6.09 21.65
CA THR A 16 5.38 6.26 20.57
C THR A 16 5.29 5.05 19.66
N ILE A 17 4.09 4.82 19.13
CA ILE A 17 3.85 3.93 18.00
C ILE A 17 3.62 4.84 16.79
N PHE A 18 4.40 4.63 15.74
CA PHE A 18 4.22 5.30 14.45
C PHE A 18 3.51 4.35 13.50
N LEU A 19 2.36 4.78 13.00
CA LEU A 19 1.59 4.01 12.03
C LEU A 19 1.63 4.73 10.68
N GLU A 20 2.21 4.07 9.69
CA GLU A 20 2.12 4.46 8.28
C GLU A 20 1.00 3.64 7.63
N PRO A 21 -0.19 4.22 7.38
CA PRO A 21 -1.36 3.47 6.93
C PRO A 21 -1.13 2.75 5.60
N SER A 22 -0.31 3.35 4.74
CA SER A 22 0.10 2.79 3.44
C SER A 22 0.90 1.50 3.58
N ARG A 23 1.63 1.30 4.69
CA ARG A 23 2.43 0.09 4.97
C ARG A 23 1.63 -1.03 5.62
N ILE A 24 0.48 -0.71 6.22
CA ILE A 24 -0.36 -1.68 6.92
C ILE A 24 -1.22 -2.47 5.93
N LEU A 25 -1.73 -1.82 4.88
CA LEU A 25 -2.63 -2.46 3.91
C LEU A 25 -2.01 -3.63 3.13
N PRO A 26 -0.80 -3.53 2.54
CA PRO A 26 -0.27 -4.60 1.70
C PRO A 26 -0.06 -5.94 2.45
N PRO A 27 0.51 -5.97 3.67
CA PRO A 27 0.59 -7.19 4.47
C PRO A 27 -0.78 -7.77 4.83
N LEU A 28 -1.76 -6.93 5.17
CA LEU A 28 -3.12 -7.38 5.49
C LEU A 28 -3.78 -8.03 4.28
N VAL A 29 -3.71 -7.39 3.11
CA VAL A 29 -4.25 -7.96 1.87
C VAL A 29 -3.54 -9.26 1.54
N SER A 30 -2.21 -9.31 1.64
CA SER A 30 -1.41 -10.54 1.42
C SER A 30 -1.88 -11.69 2.32
N SER A 31 -2.22 -11.42 3.58
CA SER A 31 -2.71 -12.44 4.52
C SER A 31 -4.12 -12.95 4.21
N ILE A 32 -4.93 -12.18 3.47
CA ILE A 32 -6.31 -12.54 3.12
C ILE A 32 -6.37 -13.24 1.77
N VAL A 33 -5.56 -12.79 0.81
CA VAL A 33 -5.67 -13.21 -0.59
C VAL A 33 -4.87 -14.47 -0.91
N GLU A 34 -4.05 -15.00 -0.01
CA GLU A 34 -3.28 -16.25 -0.21
C GLU A 34 -2.75 -16.42 -1.65
N ASP A 35 -3.33 -17.36 -2.42
CA ASP A 35 -3.01 -17.67 -3.81
C ASP A 35 -3.95 -17.00 -4.85
N HIS A 36 -4.83 -16.10 -4.43
CA HIS A 36 -5.77 -15.40 -5.30
C HIS A 36 -5.13 -14.19 -5.99
N GLN A 37 -5.65 -13.90 -7.19
CA GLN A 37 -5.22 -12.75 -7.98
C GLN A 37 -5.89 -11.48 -7.48
N VAL A 38 -5.10 -10.49 -7.09
CA VAL A 38 -5.60 -9.16 -6.67
C VAL A 38 -5.78 -8.26 -7.89
N GLY A 39 -6.96 -7.64 -8.00
CA GLY A 39 -7.24 -6.56 -8.94
C GLY A 39 -7.19 -5.20 -8.26
N VAL A 40 -6.55 -4.22 -8.87
CA VAL A 40 -6.41 -2.85 -8.34
C VAL A 40 -6.90 -1.85 -9.38
N ILE A 41 -7.90 -1.06 -9.01
CA ILE A 41 -8.40 0.03 -9.85
C ILE A 41 -7.61 1.30 -9.50
N VAL A 42 -7.07 1.95 -10.52
CA VAL A 42 -6.23 3.14 -10.39
C VAL A 42 -6.90 4.31 -11.12
N PRO A 43 -7.02 5.50 -10.51
CA PRO A 43 -7.77 6.59 -11.12
C PRO A 43 -7.07 7.23 -12.33
N VAL A 44 -5.74 7.20 -12.38
CA VAL A 44 -4.93 7.78 -13.47
C VAL A 44 -3.68 6.92 -13.71
N GLU A 45 -3.16 6.94 -14.93
CA GLU A 45 -2.05 6.07 -15.34
C GLU A 45 -0.75 6.37 -14.60
N GLU A 46 -0.50 7.63 -14.25
CA GLU A 46 0.69 8.09 -13.53
C GLU A 46 0.81 7.49 -12.12
N MET A 47 -0.29 6.94 -11.58
CA MET A 47 -0.28 6.25 -10.29
C MET A 47 0.10 4.76 -10.41
N LEU A 48 0.17 4.18 -11.60
CA LEU A 48 0.55 2.77 -11.80
C LEU A 48 1.90 2.41 -11.14
N PRO A 49 2.98 3.20 -11.30
CA PRO A 49 4.27 2.87 -10.68
C PRO A 49 4.19 2.84 -9.15
N VAL A 50 3.47 3.81 -8.57
CA VAL A 50 3.28 3.93 -7.12
C VAL A 50 2.45 2.76 -6.58
N GLN A 51 1.41 2.35 -7.30
CA GLN A 51 0.60 1.19 -6.93
C GLN A 51 1.39 -0.12 -7.09
N ALA A 52 2.15 -0.29 -8.17
CA ALA A 52 3.01 -1.45 -8.37
C ALA A 52 4.01 -1.61 -7.22
N GLN A 53 4.65 -0.50 -6.80
CA GLN A 53 5.55 -0.51 -5.65
C GLN A 53 4.82 -0.85 -4.33
N LYS A 54 3.61 -0.33 -4.12
CA LYS A 54 2.81 -0.63 -2.92
C LYS A 54 2.50 -2.12 -2.77
N TRP A 55 2.21 -2.80 -3.88
CA TRP A 55 1.74 -4.19 -3.89
C TRP A 55 2.83 -5.23 -4.16
N GLN A 56 4.11 -4.84 -4.16
CA GLN A 56 5.25 -5.72 -4.42
C GLN A 56 5.37 -6.92 -3.46
N ILE A 57 4.72 -6.87 -2.28
CA ILE A 57 4.75 -7.93 -1.26
C ILE A 57 3.75 -9.07 -1.53
N LEU A 58 2.86 -8.92 -2.53
CA LEU A 58 1.91 -9.96 -2.89
C LEU A 58 2.62 -11.11 -3.60
N GLN A 59 2.19 -12.35 -3.34
CA GLN A 59 2.76 -13.54 -4.01
C GLN A 59 2.48 -13.56 -5.51
N LYS A 60 1.27 -13.12 -5.91
CA LYS A 60 0.89 -12.93 -7.31
C LYS A 60 0.89 -11.44 -7.65
N SER A 61 1.52 -11.08 -8.76
CA SER A 61 1.57 -9.69 -9.24
C SER A 61 0.15 -9.18 -9.48
N PRO A 62 -0.26 -8.04 -8.91
CA PRO A 62 -1.62 -7.51 -9.08
C PRO A 62 -1.91 -7.13 -10.54
N VAL A 63 -3.19 -7.23 -10.91
CA VAL A 63 -3.70 -6.75 -12.20
C VAL A 63 -4.26 -5.36 -12.02
N PHE A 64 -3.83 -4.42 -12.86
CA PHE A 64 -4.27 -3.03 -12.80
C PHE A 64 -5.31 -2.73 -13.87
N SER A 65 -6.32 -1.94 -13.50
CA SER A 65 -7.27 -1.34 -14.44
C SER A 65 -7.40 0.14 -14.14
N LEU A 66 -7.55 0.95 -15.19
CA LEU A 66 -7.89 2.36 -15.01
C LEU A 66 -9.37 2.48 -14.63
N GLY A 67 -9.64 3.24 -13.58
CA GLY A 67 -11.00 3.63 -13.23
C GLY A 67 -11.42 4.78 -14.13
N ASN A 68 -12.19 4.47 -15.18
CA ASN A 68 -12.87 5.52 -15.94
C ASN A 68 -13.86 6.24 -14.99
N PRO A 69 -13.82 7.58 -14.89
CA PRO A 69 -14.90 8.34 -14.25
C PRO A 69 -16.22 8.24 -15.02
#